data_AF-A0A9W8TDV9-F1
#
_entry.id   AF-A0A9W8TDV9-F1
#
_cell.length_a   1.000
_cell.length_b   1.000
_cell.length_c   1.000
_cell.angle_alpha   90.00
_cell.angle_beta   90.00
_cell.angle_gamma   90.00
#
_symmetry.space_group_name_H-M   'P 1'
#
loop_
_entity.id
_entity.type
_entity.pdbx_description
1 polymer ?
#
loop_
_entity_poly.entity_id
_entity_poly.type
_entity_poly.pdbx_seq_one_letter_code
_entity_poly.pdbx_strand_id
1 'polypeptide(L)'
;MAFIIMDYVEGKNLKELGFVNDYDIWCSGTSRPTKARERMYEKLSQVYIQLRRLEFPEIGALGLPRGDDDRTIRQGEGLMPTSKFPEHATFKTAKEYVDALLWLGDNLLDKGKNSMIDIRGERVLYASHYFRRFVMESWLDPALDRGPFVLVHGDLGIQNLLWDDNLNLVAVLDWEWSSVMPLQFLVPPPWLNGQSMDFLCHGQLLYNGQCEIKRRHWGLNVPLCFLMSGLDGKTGVTR
;
A
#
# COMPACT_ATOMS: atom_id res chain seq x y z
N MET A 1 8.31 4.84 -27.70
CA MET A 1 8.68 3.70 -26.83
C MET A 1 9.45 4.31 -25.68
N ALA A 2 8.94 4.22 -24.45
CA ALA A 2 9.60 4.77 -23.28
C ALA A 2 10.48 3.69 -22.63
N PHE A 3 11.67 4.05 -22.16
CA PHE A 3 12.57 3.16 -21.44
C PHE A 3 13.28 3.94 -20.33
N ILE A 4 13.71 3.23 -19.28
CA ILE A 4 14.51 3.77 -18.17
C ILE A 4 15.80 2.97 -18.12
N ILE A 5 16.94 3.66 -17.99
CA ILE A 5 18.24 3.05 -17.72
C ILE A 5 18.58 3.37 -16.27
N MET A 6 18.96 2.35 -15.50
CA MET A 6 19.32 2.47 -14.09
C MET A 6 20.53 1.59 -13.79
N ASP A 7 21.15 1.85 -12.65
CA ASP A 7 22.27 1.05 -12.16
C ASP A 7 21.80 -0.38 -11.87
N TYR A 8 22.65 -1.34 -12.22
CA TYR A 8 22.45 -2.73 -11.82
C TYR A 8 22.81 -2.89 -10.35
N VAL A 9 21.85 -3.34 -9.54
CA VAL A 9 22.09 -3.68 -8.13
C VAL A 9 22.17 -5.19 -7.99
N GLU A 10 23.32 -5.68 -7.52
CA GLU A 10 23.49 -7.09 -7.19
C GLU A 10 22.73 -7.41 -5.90
N GLY A 11 21.80 -8.35 -5.97
CA GLY A 11 21.01 -8.79 -4.82
C GLY A 11 20.07 -9.93 -5.17
N LYS A 12 19.54 -10.58 -4.14
CA LYS A 12 18.65 -11.73 -4.21
C LYS A 12 17.32 -11.39 -3.56
N ASN A 13 16.22 -11.97 -4.06
CA ASN A 13 14.97 -11.92 -3.31
C ASN A 13 15.04 -12.85 -2.08
N LEU A 14 14.13 -12.66 -1.13
CA LEU A 14 14.11 -13.48 0.09
C LEU A 14 13.91 -14.98 -0.19
N LYS A 15 13.19 -15.33 -1.28
CA LYS A 15 12.98 -16.74 -1.67
C LYS A 15 14.29 -17.44 -2.02
N GLU A 16 15.18 -16.76 -2.74
CA GLU A 16 16.53 -17.24 -3.07
C GLU A 16 17.43 -17.37 -1.84
N LEU A 17 17.18 -16.57 -0.79
CA LEU A 17 17.86 -16.65 0.50
C LEU A 17 17.24 -17.70 1.45
N GLY A 18 16.38 -18.57 0.94
CA GLY A 18 15.78 -19.66 1.71
C GLY A 18 14.56 -19.27 2.54
N PHE A 19 14.05 -18.05 2.39
CA PHE A 19 12.73 -17.69 2.92
C PHE A 19 11.67 -18.24 1.94
N VAL A 20 11.45 -19.55 1.96
CA VAL A 20 10.35 -20.20 1.22
C VAL A 20 9.06 -20.01 1.99
N ASN A 21 7.91 -19.75 1.32
CA ASN A 21 6.53 -19.74 1.85
C ASN A 21 6.10 -21.08 2.51
N ASP A 22 7.03 -21.76 3.16
CA ASP A 22 6.81 -22.87 4.04
C ASP A 22 6.52 -22.32 5.44
N TYR A 23 5.54 -22.95 6.09
CA TYR A 23 5.00 -22.50 7.37
C TYR A 23 6.07 -22.36 8.46
N ASP A 24 7.25 -22.97 8.32
CA ASP A 24 8.29 -22.91 9.33
C ASP A 24 9.22 -21.67 9.28
N ILE A 25 9.38 -20.99 8.13
CA ILE A 25 10.34 -19.86 7.99
C ILE A 25 9.66 -18.49 7.91
N TRP A 26 8.57 -18.35 7.15
CA TRP A 26 7.80 -17.09 7.11
C TRP A 26 6.82 -16.95 8.26
N CYS A 27 6.24 -18.07 8.69
CA CYS A 27 5.13 -18.12 9.63
C CYS A 27 5.40 -19.13 10.74
N SER A 28 6.64 -19.15 11.29
CA SER A 28 7.02 -20.06 12.37
C SER A 28 5.88 -20.21 13.39
N GLY A 29 5.36 -21.44 13.51
CA GLY A 29 4.44 -21.83 14.58
C GLY A 29 5.07 -21.75 15.97
N THR A 30 6.36 -21.45 16.05
CA THR A 30 7.07 -21.14 17.29
C THR A 30 6.96 -19.65 17.63
N SER A 31 6.78 -19.33 18.91
CA SER A 31 6.56 -17.96 19.39
C SER A 31 7.76 -17.02 19.24
N ARG A 32 8.90 -17.48 18.70
CA ARG A 32 10.13 -16.67 18.55
C ARG A 32 10.62 -16.68 17.09
N PRO A 33 10.90 -15.51 16.49
CA PRO A 33 11.49 -15.43 15.16
C PRO A 33 12.91 -16.03 15.15
N THR A 34 13.32 -16.60 14.02
CA THR A 34 14.71 -17.02 13.80
C THR A 34 15.63 -15.80 13.75
N LYS A 35 16.93 -15.97 14.02
CA LYS A 35 17.92 -14.88 13.90
C LYS A 35 17.94 -14.22 12.52
N ALA A 36 17.74 -15.01 11.46
CA ALA A 36 17.62 -14.51 10.09
C ALA A 36 16.40 -13.60 9.92
N ARG A 37 15.25 -13.98 10.49
CA ARG A 37 14.02 -13.20 10.47
C ARG A 37 14.12 -11.93 11.32
N GLU A 38 14.77 -11.98 12.48
CA GLU A 38 15.07 -10.80 13.30
C GLU A 38 15.90 -9.79 12.52
N ARG A 39 16.98 -10.25 11.86
CA ARG A 39 17.84 -9.40 11.05
C ARG A 39 17.08 -8.79 9.85
N MET A 40 16.26 -9.58 9.18
CA MET A 40 15.40 -9.10 8.10
C MET A 40 14.44 -8.00 8.58
N TYR A 41 13.77 -8.20 9.71
CA TYR A 41 12.92 -7.18 10.32
C TYR A 41 13.67 -5.92 10.71
N GLU A 42 14.85 -6.07 11.32
CA GLU A 42 15.69 -4.94 11.67
C GLU A 42 16.00 -4.07 10.44
N LYS A 43 16.45 -4.68 9.34
CA LYS A 43 16.80 -3.95 8.11
C LYS A 43 15.60 -3.33 7.42
N LEU A 44 14.48 -4.03 7.36
CA LEU A 44 13.25 -3.45 6.82
C LEU A 44 12.75 -2.28 7.69
N SER A 45 12.98 -2.32 9.02
CA SER A 45 12.58 -1.23 9.93
C SER A 45 13.34 0.04 9.65
N GLN A 46 14.60 -0.08 9.25
CA GLN A 46 15.42 1.05 8.87
C GLN A 46 14.85 1.76 7.64
N VAL A 47 14.28 1.04 6.67
CA VAL A 47 13.57 1.64 5.53
C VAL A 47 12.31 2.35 5.98
N TYR A 48 11.48 1.71 6.79
CA TYR A 48 10.24 2.33 7.30
C TYR A 48 10.53 3.61 8.09
N ILE A 49 11.57 3.61 8.92
CA ILE A 49 12.01 4.79 9.67
C ILE A 49 12.48 5.90 8.73
N GLN A 50 13.20 5.56 7.65
CA GLN A 50 13.63 6.52 6.65
C GLN A 50 12.43 7.14 5.91
N LEU A 51 11.51 6.31 5.41
CA LEU A 51 10.29 6.79 4.73
C LEU A 51 9.43 7.65 5.63
N ARG A 52 9.29 7.26 6.89
CA ARG A 52 8.56 8.03 7.90
C ARG A 52 9.10 9.44 8.12
N ARG A 53 10.41 9.65 7.96
CA ARG A 53 11.06 10.96 8.13
C ARG A 53 10.88 11.88 6.92
N LEU A 54 10.44 11.35 5.78
CA LEU A 54 10.17 12.13 4.58
C LEU A 54 8.76 12.72 4.67
N GLU A 55 8.66 13.87 5.34
CA GLU A 55 7.40 14.59 5.55
C GLU A 55 7.19 15.68 4.49
N PHE A 56 5.96 15.81 4.02
CA PHE A 56 5.54 16.73 2.97
C PHE A 56 4.44 17.66 3.47
N PRO A 57 4.35 18.90 2.95
CA PRO A 57 3.32 19.86 3.36
C PRO A 57 1.92 19.49 2.83
N GLU A 58 1.85 18.79 1.70
CA GLU A 58 0.59 18.46 1.01
C GLU A 58 0.69 17.08 0.34
N ILE A 59 -0.46 16.40 0.20
CA ILE A 59 -0.59 15.12 -0.49
C ILE A 59 -0.70 15.38 -2.00
N GLY A 60 0.00 14.59 -2.82
CA GLY A 60 0.10 14.78 -4.27
C GLY A 60 1.26 15.68 -4.71
N ALA A 61 2.14 16.09 -3.77
CA ALA A 61 3.26 16.99 -4.02
C ALA A 61 4.52 16.33 -4.63
N LEU A 62 4.50 15.03 -4.94
CA LEU A 62 5.54 14.38 -5.75
C LEU A 62 5.35 14.83 -7.20
N GLY A 63 5.79 16.05 -7.50
CA GLY A 63 5.64 16.64 -8.81
C GLY A 63 6.45 15.87 -9.87
N LEU A 64 5.81 15.50 -10.97
CA LEU A 64 6.52 15.41 -12.24
C LEU A 64 6.95 16.84 -12.64
N PRO A 65 8.16 17.03 -13.22
CA PRO A 65 8.55 18.34 -13.73
C PRO A 65 7.52 18.85 -14.72
N ARG A 66 7.14 20.13 -14.61
CA ARG A 66 6.27 20.81 -15.57
C ARG A 66 6.85 20.67 -16.98
N GLY A 67 6.18 19.92 -17.86
CA GLY A 67 6.50 19.90 -19.28
C GLY A 67 6.48 18.55 -19.98
N ASP A 68 6.41 17.43 -19.26
CA ASP A 68 6.23 16.12 -19.91
C ASP A 68 4.76 15.71 -19.92
N ASP A 69 4.31 15.33 -21.12
CA ASP A 69 2.94 15.04 -21.51
C ASP A 69 2.26 14.11 -20.49
N ASP A 70 1.38 14.70 -19.67
CA ASP A 70 0.68 14.13 -18.54
C ASP A 70 -0.37 13.12 -19.00
N ARG A 71 0.09 11.94 -19.40
CA ARG A 71 -0.78 10.76 -19.52
C ARG A 71 -0.80 10.05 -18.19
N THR A 72 -1.34 10.72 -17.17
CA THR A 72 -1.64 10.10 -15.88
C THR A 72 -2.41 8.80 -16.15
N ILE A 73 -1.86 7.68 -15.67
CA ILE A 73 -2.23 6.29 -15.95
C ILE A 73 -3.72 5.96 -15.64
N ARG A 74 -4.49 6.91 -15.10
CA ARG A 74 -5.90 6.76 -14.72
C ARG A 74 -6.91 7.35 -15.72
N GLN A 75 -6.48 8.07 -16.76
CA GLN A 75 -7.40 8.49 -17.83
C GLN A 75 -7.85 7.30 -18.71
N GLY A 76 -7.03 6.24 -18.81
CA GLY A 76 -7.28 5.08 -19.68
C GLY A 76 -8.46 4.19 -19.27
N GLU A 77 -8.92 4.26 -18.02
CA GLU A 77 -10.01 3.44 -17.50
C GLU A 77 -11.41 4.04 -17.76
N GLY A 78 -11.50 5.23 -18.37
CA GLY A 78 -12.78 5.92 -18.61
C GLY A 78 -13.34 6.63 -17.37
N LEU A 79 -12.56 6.73 -16.30
CA LEU A 79 -12.97 7.34 -15.04
C LEU A 79 -13.04 8.87 -15.07
N MET A 80 -12.36 9.52 -16.03
CA MET A 80 -12.27 10.98 -16.18
C MET A 80 -12.05 11.72 -14.84
N PRO A 81 -11.03 11.35 -14.03
CA PRO A 81 -10.81 11.94 -12.71
C PRO A 81 -10.59 13.45 -12.77
N THR A 82 -10.07 13.95 -13.89
CA THR A 82 -9.87 15.38 -14.19
C THR A 82 -11.17 16.20 -14.20
N SER A 83 -12.33 15.54 -14.35
CA SER A 83 -13.64 16.21 -14.23
C SER A 83 -13.99 16.66 -12.81
N LYS A 84 -13.41 16.00 -11.79
CA LYS A 84 -13.64 16.33 -10.38
C LYS A 84 -12.41 16.93 -9.70
N PHE A 85 -11.22 16.46 -10.07
CA PHE A 85 -9.96 16.92 -9.50
C PHE A 85 -9.09 17.52 -10.60
N PRO A 86 -8.81 18.84 -10.57
CA PRO A 86 -7.93 19.46 -11.56
C PRO A 86 -6.57 18.74 -11.66
N GLU A 87 -5.96 18.78 -12.85
CA GLU A 87 -4.59 18.32 -13.04
C GLU A 87 -3.67 19.06 -12.05
N HIS A 88 -2.81 18.31 -11.36
CA HIS A 88 -1.92 18.78 -10.30
C HIS A 88 -2.60 19.30 -9.01
N ALA A 89 -3.88 18.96 -8.77
CA ALA A 89 -4.50 19.22 -7.49
C ALA A 89 -3.79 18.46 -6.36
N THR A 90 -3.49 19.16 -5.27
CA THR A 90 -2.95 18.60 -4.03
C THR A 90 -4.02 18.62 -2.94
N PHE A 91 -3.83 17.81 -1.90
CA PHE A 91 -4.72 17.79 -0.74
C PHE A 91 -3.99 18.30 0.51
N LYS A 92 -4.66 19.18 1.25
CA LYS A 92 -4.13 19.79 2.48
C LYS A 92 -4.60 19.05 3.74
N THR A 93 -5.56 18.14 3.58
CA THR A 93 -6.11 17.34 4.66
C THR A 93 -6.22 15.86 4.27
N ALA A 94 -6.11 14.98 5.27
CA ALA A 94 -6.34 13.55 5.11
C ALA A 94 -7.78 13.29 4.68
N LYS A 95 -8.75 14.02 5.25
CA LYS A 95 -10.16 13.88 4.90
C LYS A 95 -10.45 14.18 3.43
N GLU A 96 -9.92 15.27 2.88
CA GLU A 96 -10.11 15.59 1.45
C GLU A 96 -9.49 14.52 0.54
N TYR A 97 -8.28 14.08 0.85
CA TYR A 97 -7.61 13.02 0.10
C TYR A 97 -8.43 11.72 0.10
N VAL A 98 -8.95 11.34 1.26
CA VAL A 98 -9.71 10.10 1.42
C VAL A 98 -11.07 10.20 0.76
N ASP A 99 -11.73 11.36 0.81
CA ASP A 99 -12.98 11.58 0.07
C ASP A 99 -12.75 11.45 -1.44
N ALA A 100 -11.60 11.92 -1.92
CA ALA A 100 -11.20 11.76 -3.31
C ALA A 100 -10.98 10.28 -3.68
N LEU A 101 -10.29 9.51 -2.84
CA LEU A 101 -10.12 8.07 -3.06
C LEU A 101 -11.45 7.31 -3.06
N LEU A 102 -12.35 7.61 -2.11
CA LEU A 102 -13.67 6.98 -2.05
C LEU A 102 -14.52 7.34 -3.26
N TRP A 103 -14.47 8.60 -3.71
CA TRP A 103 -15.15 8.99 -4.94
C TRP A 103 -14.58 8.27 -6.17
N LEU A 104 -13.26 8.09 -6.26
CA LEU A 104 -12.65 7.32 -7.35
C LEU A 104 -13.13 5.87 -7.33
N GLY A 105 -13.25 5.27 -6.14
CA GLY A 105 -13.82 3.93 -5.97
C GLY A 105 -15.28 3.85 -6.42
N ASP A 106 -16.12 4.78 -5.98
CA ASP A 106 -17.53 4.84 -6.40
C ASP A 106 -17.66 5.06 -7.91
N ASN A 107 -16.84 5.94 -8.48
CA ASN A 107 -16.84 6.23 -9.92
C ASN A 107 -16.33 5.04 -10.74
N LEU A 108 -15.43 4.21 -10.19
CA LEU A 108 -15.02 2.94 -10.79
C LEU A 108 -16.14 1.90 -10.75
N LEU A 109 -16.89 1.83 -9.65
CA LEU A 109 -18.07 0.96 -9.56
C LEU A 109 -19.17 1.37 -10.53
N ASP A 110 -19.33 2.67 -10.76
CA ASP A 110 -20.35 3.22 -11.67
C ASP A 110 -19.94 3.07 -13.15
N LYS A 111 -18.72 3.52 -13.50
CA LYS A 111 -18.29 3.71 -14.91
C LYS A 111 -17.21 2.74 -15.39
N GLY A 112 -16.66 1.91 -14.51
CA GLY A 112 -15.56 1.01 -14.84
C GLY A 112 -15.96 0.01 -15.95
N LYS A 113 -15.06 -0.27 -16.89
CA LYS A 113 -15.32 -1.22 -18.00
C LYS A 113 -15.63 -2.65 -17.53
N ASN A 114 -15.23 -2.98 -16.30
CA ASN A 114 -15.49 -4.25 -15.62
C ASN A 114 -16.55 -4.13 -14.49
N SER A 115 -17.38 -3.09 -14.48
CA SER A 115 -18.41 -2.86 -13.46
C SER A 115 -19.61 -3.84 -13.54
N MET A 116 -19.39 -5.08 -14.00
CA MET A 116 -20.44 -6.11 -14.00
C MET A 116 -20.79 -6.47 -12.55
N ILE A 117 -21.71 -5.68 -12.00
CA ILE A 117 -22.50 -5.92 -10.80
C ILE A 117 -23.37 -7.16 -11.12
N ASP A 118 -22.76 -8.34 -10.97
CA ASP A 118 -23.43 -9.64 -11.01
C ASP A 118 -24.33 -9.82 -9.75
N ILE A 119 -24.86 -11.01 -9.47
CA ILE A 119 -25.57 -11.41 -8.23
C ILE A 119 -24.86 -11.04 -6.91
N ARG A 120 -23.61 -10.57 -6.94
CA ARG A 120 -22.86 -10.04 -5.78
C ARG A 120 -22.88 -8.51 -5.68
N GLY A 121 -23.48 -7.83 -6.64
CA GLY A 121 -23.50 -6.39 -6.80
C GLY A 121 -24.10 -5.62 -5.62
N GLU A 122 -25.23 -6.10 -5.09
CA GLU A 122 -25.85 -5.52 -3.89
C GLU A 122 -24.89 -5.56 -2.69
N ARG A 123 -24.12 -6.65 -2.54
CA ARG A 123 -23.13 -6.79 -1.45
C ARG A 123 -21.97 -5.82 -1.63
N VAL A 124 -21.54 -5.56 -2.86
CA VAL A 124 -20.46 -4.60 -3.17
C VAL A 124 -20.90 -3.17 -2.87
N LEU A 125 -22.12 -2.80 -3.30
CA LEU A 125 -22.69 -1.48 -3.00
C LEU A 125 -22.92 -1.27 -1.51
N TYR A 126 -23.47 -2.28 -0.83
CA TYR A 126 -23.62 -2.29 0.63
C TYR A 126 -22.26 -2.12 1.31
N ALA A 127 -21.27 -2.93 0.95
CA ALA A 127 -19.92 -2.85 1.52
C ALA A 127 -19.30 -1.46 1.28
N SER A 128 -19.38 -0.90 0.07
CA SER A 128 -18.87 0.44 -0.24
C SER A 128 -19.52 1.51 0.64
N HIS A 129 -20.85 1.49 0.76
CA HIS A 129 -21.59 2.46 1.57
C HIS A 129 -21.16 2.45 3.04
N TYR A 130 -21.12 1.28 3.66
CA TYR A 130 -20.72 1.16 5.07
C TYR A 130 -19.21 1.41 5.27
N PHE A 131 -18.38 1.02 4.32
CA PHE A 131 -16.95 1.30 4.35
C PHE A 131 -16.69 2.81 4.34
N ARG A 132 -17.33 3.56 3.42
CA ARG A 132 -17.24 5.02 3.38
C ARG A 132 -17.60 5.66 4.71
N ARG A 133 -18.72 5.23 5.31
CA ARG A 133 -19.16 5.74 6.61
C ARG A 133 -18.16 5.43 7.71
N PHE A 134 -17.68 4.19 7.80
CA PHE A 134 -16.66 3.78 8.76
C PHE A 134 -15.38 4.62 8.63
N VAL A 135 -14.88 4.78 7.40
CA VAL A 135 -13.68 5.56 7.10
C VAL A 135 -13.84 7.01 7.56
N MET A 136 -14.93 7.65 7.16
CA MET A 136 -15.15 9.08 7.37
C MET A 136 -15.58 9.44 8.80
N GLU A 137 -16.32 8.56 9.46
CA GLU A 137 -16.92 8.84 10.77
C GLU A 137 -16.09 8.28 11.94
N SER A 138 -15.33 7.20 11.73
CA SER A 138 -14.67 6.46 12.82
C SER A 138 -13.17 6.30 12.65
N TRP A 139 -12.69 6.22 11.40
CA TRP A 139 -11.33 5.78 11.14
C TRP A 139 -10.30 6.90 11.18
N LEU A 140 -10.60 8.01 10.50
CA LEU A 140 -9.69 9.14 10.43
C LEU A 140 -9.58 9.79 11.80
N ASP A 141 -8.36 9.91 12.29
CA ASP A 141 -8.05 10.71 13.47
C ASP A 141 -8.10 12.20 13.10
N PRO A 142 -9.06 12.97 13.63
CA PRO A 142 -9.16 14.40 13.36
C PRO A 142 -7.94 15.19 13.82
N ALA A 143 -7.18 14.69 14.81
CA ALA A 143 -5.96 15.34 15.31
C ALA A 143 -4.82 15.29 14.27
N LEU A 144 -4.88 14.35 13.32
CA LEU A 144 -3.88 14.15 12.27
C LEU A 144 -4.41 14.52 10.88
N ASP A 145 -5.54 15.25 10.80
CA ASP A 145 -6.17 15.61 9.53
C ASP A 145 -5.26 16.51 8.68
N ARG A 146 -4.53 17.44 9.30
CA ARG A 146 -3.57 18.33 8.60
C ARG A 146 -2.15 17.77 8.53
N GLY A 147 -1.99 16.46 8.71
CA GLY A 147 -0.72 15.77 8.64
C GLY A 147 -0.17 15.32 9.99
N PRO A 148 1.10 14.88 10.03
CA PRO A 148 2.07 14.94 8.93
C PRO A 148 1.70 14.03 7.75
N PHE A 149 2.15 14.39 6.56
CA PHE A 149 2.01 13.58 5.34
C PHE A 149 3.37 12.98 4.97
N VAL A 150 3.42 11.69 4.64
CA VAL A 150 4.68 10.95 4.48
C VAL A 150 4.75 10.23 3.14
N LEU A 151 5.96 10.00 2.64
CA LEU A 151 6.18 9.14 1.48
C LEU A 151 5.88 7.68 1.82
N VAL A 152 5.09 7.03 0.97
CA VAL A 152 4.90 5.59 0.97
C VAL A 152 5.29 5.00 -0.37
N HIS A 153 5.74 3.74 -0.36
CA HIS A 153 6.15 3.03 -1.56
C HIS A 153 4.97 2.63 -2.47
N GLY A 154 3.79 2.36 -1.89
CA GLY A 154 2.61 1.90 -2.64
C GLY A 154 2.53 0.37 -2.76
N ASP A 155 3.58 -0.30 -3.24
CA ASP A 155 3.65 -1.76 -3.33
C ASP A 155 4.95 -2.34 -2.73
N LEU A 156 5.10 -2.27 -1.41
CA LEU A 156 6.31 -2.78 -0.75
C LEU A 156 6.23 -4.31 -0.56
N GLY A 157 6.03 -5.04 -1.64
CA GLY A 157 6.00 -6.49 -1.69
C GLY A 157 7.38 -7.13 -1.53
N ILE A 158 7.41 -8.43 -1.19
CA ILE A 158 8.65 -9.20 -1.05
C ILE A 158 9.46 -9.19 -2.35
N GLN A 159 8.75 -9.18 -3.48
CA GLN A 159 9.32 -9.14 -4.83
C GLN A 159 10.06 -7.84 -5.15
N ASN A 160 9.74 -6.75 -4.45
CA ASN A 160 10.30 -5.42 -4.67
C ASN A 160 11.47 -5.11 -3.73
N LEU A 161 12.02 -6.13 -3.06
CA LEU A 161 13.11 -6.00 -2.09
C LEU A 161 14.27 -6.92 -2.47
N LEU A 162 15.46 -6.34 -2.62
CA LEU A 162 16.70 -7.09 -2.85
C LEU A 162 17.60 -7.09 -1.63
N TRP A 163 18.25 -8.23 -1.40
CA TRP A 163 19.04 -8.54 -0.22
C TRP A 163 20.39 -9.12 -0.61
N ASP A 164 21.41 -8.88 0.22
CA ASP A 164 22.69 -9.59 0.11
C ASP A 164 22.68 -10.93 0.90
N ASP A 165 23.75 -11.72 0.78
CA ASP A 165 23.91 -12.99 1.51
C ASP A 165 23.95 -12.82 3.04
N ASN A 166 24.19 -11.59 3.51
CA ASN A 166 24.18 -11.25 4.91
C ASN A 166 22.81 -10.72 5.38
N LEU A 167 21.75 -10.75 4.56
CA LEU A 167 20.43 -10.18 4.89
C LEU A 167 20.46 -8.68 5.15
N ASN A 168 21.38 -7.95 4.53
CA ASN A 168 21.27 -6.50 4.40
C ASN A 168 20.39 -6.19 3.19
N LEU A 169 19.46 -5.26 3.36
CA LEU A 169 18.65 -4.78 2.25
C LEU A 169 19.51 -3.87 1.36
N VAL A 170 19.62 -4.20 0.07
CA VAL A 170 20.48 -3.51 -0.90
C VAL A 170 19.69 -2.67 -1.90
N ALA A 171 18.43 -3.01 -2.17
CA ALA A 171 17.53 -2.18 -2.99
C ALA A 171 16.06 -2.33 -2.61
N VAL A 172 15.32 -1.24 -2.83
CA VAL A 172 13.87 -1.20 -2.91
C VAL A 172 13.51 -0.81 -4.34
N LEU A 173 12.80 -1.68 -5.04
CA LEU A 173 12.46 -1.57 -6.45
C LEU A 173 11.00 -1.17 -6.64
N ASP A 174 10.64 -0.77 -7.86
CA ASP A 174 9.26 -0.60 -8.28
C ASP A 174 8.48 0.51 -7.54
N TRP A 175 9.01 1.73 -7.61
CA TRP A 175 8.44 2.93 -7.00
C TRP A 175 7.26 3.53 -7.80
N GLU A 176 6.70 2.82 -8.77
CA GLU A 176 5.68 3.36 -9.68
C GLU A 176 4.38 3.75 -8.95
N TRP A 177 4.09 3.10 -7.82
CA TRP A 177 2.94 3.39 -6.95
C TRP A 177 3.27 4.29 -5.76
N SER A 178 4.48 4.86 -5.74
CA SER A 178 4.91 5.71 -4.64
C SER A 178 4.13 7.02 -4.60
N SER A 179 3.76 7.43 -3.40
CA SER A 179 2.90 8.60 -3.20
C SER A 179 3.06 9.18 -1.81
N VAL A 180 2.69 10.45 -1.66
CA VAL A 180 2.53 11.08 -0.35
C VAL A 180 1.16 10.69 0.18
N MET A 181 1.06 10.26 1.44
CA MET A 181 -0.20 9.90 2.08
C MET A 181 -0.26 10.44 3.52
N PRO A 182 -1.47 10.51 4.13
CA PRO A 182 -1.60 10.71 5.57
C PRO A 182 -0.71 9.75 6.35
N LEU A 183 -0.01 10.24 7.38
CA LEU A 183 0.80 9.39 8.26
C LEU A 183 0.02 8.16 8.72
N GLN A 184 -1.28 8.35 9.00
CA GLN A 184 -2.27 7.33 9.36
C GLN A 184 -2.27 6.09 8.46
N PHE A 185 -1.75 6.19 7.24
CA PHE A 185 -1.77 5.08 6.28
C PHE A 185 -0.43 4.36 6.20
N LEU A 186 0.59 4.81 6.93
CA LEU A 186 1.89 4.15 7.00
C LEU A 186 1.82 2.90 7.89
N VAL A 187 1.50 1.76 7.28
CA VAL A 187 1.44 0.46 7.95
C VAL A 187 2.54 -0.49 7.43
N PRO A 188 3.07 -1.39 8.28
CA PRO A 188 3.99 -2.44 7.84
C PRO A 188 3.33 -3.40 6.85
N PRO A 189 4.10 -4.07 5.96
CA PRO A 189 3.50 -4.89 4.92
C PRO A 189 2.76 -6.12 5.50
N PRO A 190 1.60 -6.48 4.92
CA PRO A 190 0.82 -7.66 5.28
C PRO A 190 1.64 -8.95 5.35
N TRP A 191 2.51 -9.16 4.37
CA TRP A 191 3.26 -10.40 4.20
C TRP A 191 4.27 -10.68 5.31
N LEU A 192 4.58 -9.72 6.20
CA LEU A 192 5.59 -9.89 7.25
C LEU A 192 5.34 -11.06 8.19
N ASN A 193 4.11 -11.55 8.27
CA ASN A 193 3.74 -12.72 9.08
C ASN A 193 3.06 -13.81 8.24
N GLY A 194 3.40 -13.91 6.96
CA GLY A 194 2.87 -14.93 6.07
C GLY A 194 1.38 -14.77 5.75
N GLN A 195 0.78 -13.61 6.06
CA GLN A 195 -0.61 -13.32 5.73
C GLN A 195 -0.67 -12.65 4.35
N SER A 196 -1.55 -13.15 3.48
CA SER A 196 -1.89 -12.45 2.24
C SER A 196 -2.79 -11.25 2.53
N MET A 197 -2.86 -10.30 1.60
CA MET A 197 -3.87 -9.24 1.68
C MET A 197 -5.28 -9.83 1.77
N ASP A 198 -5.54 -10.92 1.05
CA ASP A 198 -6.83 -11.62 1.13
C ASP A 198 -7.15 -12.06 2.55
N PHE A 199 -6.19 -12.63 3.29
CA PHE A 199 -6.42 -13.02 4.68
C PHE A 199 -6.75 -11.81 5.57
N LEU A 200 -6.05 -10.69 5.38
CA LEU A 200 -6.31 -9.47 6.15
C LEU A 200 -7.71 -8.92 5.91
N CYS A 201 -8.17 -8.94 4.65
CA CYS A 201 -9.52 -8.53 4.27
C CYS A 201 -10.62 -9.38 4.95
N HIS A 202 -10.32 -10.63 5.30
CA HIS A 202 -11.23 -11.52 6.02
C HIS A 202 -11.08 -11.45 7.56
N GLY A 203 -9.99 -10.85 8.07
CA GLY A 203 -9.56 -10.95 9.47
C GLY A 203 -9.23 -9.60 10.14
N GLN A 204 -10.09 -8.59 9.98
CA GLN A 204 -9.85 -7.22 10.47
C GLN A 204 -9.39 -7.12 11.93
N LEU A 205 -10.02 -7.86 12.86
CA LEU A 205 -9.66 -7.81 14.28
C LEU A 205 -8.26 -8.38 14.56
N LEU A 206 -7.86 -9.43 13.84
CA LEU A 206 -6.54 -10.03 13.96
C LEU A 206 -5.47 -9.11 13.37
N TYR A 207 -5.78 -8.45 12.25
CA TYR A 207 -4.90 -7.45 11.65
C TYR A 207 -4.66 -6.26 12.60
N ASN A 208 -5.72 -5.73 13.21
CA ASN A 208 -5.62 -4.62 14.16
C ASN A 208 -4.69 -4.95 15.34
N GLY A 209 -4.86 -6.14 15.93
CA GLY A 209 -3.98 -6.62 17.01
C GLY A 209 -2.53 -6.81 16.57
N GLN A 210 -2.29 -7.30 15.34
CA GLN A 210 -0.95 -7.45 14.79
C GLN A 210 -0.28 -6.10 14.52
N CYS A 211 -1.02 -5.12 14.01
CA CYS A 211 -0.55 -3.76 13.85
C CYS A 211 -0.16 -3.14 15.21
N GLU A 212 -0.91 -3.38 16.29
CA GLU A 212 -0.51 -2.94 17.63
C GLU A 212 0.80 -3.57 18.13
N ILE A 213 0.98 -4.87 17.93
CA ILE A 213 2.20 -5.57 18.31
C ILE A 213 3.40 -5.04 17.50
N LYS A 214 3.23 -4.86 16.19
CA LYS A 214 4.26 -4.26 15.32
C LYS A 214 4.50 -2.79 15.68
N ARG A 215 3.50 -2.01 16.06
CA ARG A 215 3.72 -0.62 16.53
C ARG A 215 4.71 -0.56 17.70
N ARG A 216 4.59 -1.47 18.67
CA ARG A 216 5.54 -1.56 19.79
C ARG A 216 6.95 -1.94 19.35
N HIS A 217 7.08 -2.85 18.39
CA HIS A 217 8.40 -3.30 17.93
C HIS A 217 9.10 -2.30 16.99
N TRP A 218 8.33 -1.55 16.20
CA TRP A 218 8.84 -0.63 15.17
C TRP A 218 8.80 0.85 15.58
N GLY A 219 8.29 1.17 16.77
CA GLY A 219 8.23 2.54 17.30
C GLY A 219 7.27 3.48 16.56
N LEU A 220 6.30 2.93 15.82
CA LEU A 220 5.34 3.71 15.03
C LEU A 220 4.10 4.02 15.89
N ASN A 221 3.73 5.30 16.04
CA ASN A 221 2.58 5.73 16.82
C ASN A 221 1.49 6.30 15.91
N VAL A 222 0.79 5.40 15.20
CA VAL A 222 -0.15 5.80 14.15
C VAL A 222 -1.39 4.88 14.10
N PRO A 223 -2.63 5.38 13.98
CA PRO A 223 -3.83 4.56 13.76
C PRO A 223 -3.79 3.84 12.40
N LEU A 224 -4.50 2.71 12.28
CA LEU A 224 -4.46 1.77 11.14
C LEU A 224 -4.92 2.37 9.80
N CYS A 225 -4.46 1.85 8.65
CA CYS A 225 -5.23 1.79 7.39
C CYS A 225 -4.79 0.71 6.37
N PHE A 226 -5.74 0.13 5.63
CA PHE A 226 -5.53 -0.35 4.24
C PHE A 226 -6.82 -0.21 3.39
N LEU A 227 -6.65 0.21 2.13
CA LEU A 227 -7.70 0.35 1.10
C LEU A 227 -7.50 -0.74 0.05
N MET A 228 -8.62 -1.26 -0.45
CA MET A 228 -8.77 -2.52 -1.17
C MET A 228 -7.85 -2.72 -2.38
N SER A 229 -7.36 -3.95 -2.53
CA SER A 229 -6.75 -4.50 -3.74
C SER A 229 -7.74 -4.44 -4.92
N GLY A 230 -7.53 -3.46 -5.80
CA GLY A 230 -8.00 -3.54 -7.17
C GLY A 230 -7.03 -4.40 -7.98
N LEU A 231 -7.58 -5.37 -8.70
CA LEU A 231 -6.95 -6.07 -9.84
C LEU A 231 -5.89 -7.13 -9.51
N ASP A 232 -6.35 -8.34 -9.12
CA ASP A 232 -5.60 -9.56 -9.41
C ASP A 232 -6.51 -10.58 -10.12
N GLY A 233 -6.74 -10.32 -11.41
CA GLY A 233 -7.37 -11.25 -12.34
C GLY A 233 -6.33 -12.16 -12.97
N LYS A 234 -5.81 -13.14 -12.22
CA LYS A 234 -5.16 -14.32 -12.82
C LYS A 234 -6.22 -15.37 -13.11
N THR A 235 -6.75 -15.37 -14.34
CA THR A 235 -7.39 -16.55 -14.92
C THR A 235 -6.61 -16.99 -16.16
N GLY A 236 -5.55 -17.75 -15.92
CA GLY A 236 -5.10 -18.72 -16.90
C GLY A 236 -5.92 -19.99 -16.71
N VAL A 237 -6.90 -20.23 -17.58
CA VAL A 237 -7.33 -21.59 -17.91
C VAL A 237 -7.56 -21.65 -19.42
N THR A 238 -6.65 -22.36 -20.07
CA THR A 238 -6.76 -22.89 -21.42
C THR A 238 -7.93 -23.87 -21.57
N ARG A 239 -8.62 -23.72 -22.70
CA ARG A 239 -9.59 -24.61 -23.38
C ARG A 239 -10.98 -24.72 -22.80
#